data_AF-A0A7J4S632-F1
#
_entry.id   AF-A0A7J4S632-F1
#
_cell.length_a   1.000
_cell.length_b   1.000
_cell.length_c   1.000
_cell.angle_alpha   90.00
_cell.angle_beta   90.00
_cell.angle_gamma   90.00
#
_symmetry.space_group_name_H-M   'P 1'
#
loop_
_entity.id
_entity.type
_entity.pdbx_description
1 polymer ?
#
loop_
_entity_poly.entity_id
_entity_poly.type
_entity_poly.pdbx_seq_one_letter_code
_entity_poly.pdbx_strand_id
1 'polypeptide(L)'
;MTSEKVLRFQGKNADLAKLSHQLVDQLKADGYKTQTTTAPLGTIIQAQKAGILRDFITADRCFTIMVAGQPNDFTIRVGIGKWLRDIGIAVVETLLLTELFLVVDVPEMLWTRHVEKGVIAEINQLVASPALATAH
;
A
#
# COMPACT_ATOMS: atom_id res chain seq x y z
N MET A 1 -16.82 -4.93 -8.75
CA MET A 1 -15.57 -5.57 -8.29
C MET A 1 -14.97 -4.64 -7.25
N THR A 2 -14.74 -5.11 -6.04
CA THR A 2 -14.17 -4.28 -4.96
C THR A 2 -12.72 -3.99 -5.29
N SER A 3 -12.32 -2.72 -5.32
CA SER A 3 -10.95 -2.28 -5.65
C SER A 3 -9.92 -2.59 -4.55
N GLU A 4 -10.30 -3.37 -3.52
CA GLU A 4 -9.47 -3.76 -2.39
C GLU A 4 -8.86 -5.15 -2.57
N LYS A 5 -7.56 -5.24 -2.31
CA LYS A 5 -6.90 -6.51 -2.05
C LYS A 5 -6.45 -6.61 -0.60
N VAL A 6 -6.88 -7.68 0.06
CA VAL A 6 -6.41 -8.04 1.40
C VAL A 6 -5.47 -9.24 1.27
N LEU A 7 -4.23 -9.09 1.74
CA LEU A 7 -3.22 -10.13 1.83
C LEU A 7 -2.98 -10.44 3.29
N ARG A 8 -3.24 -11.68 3.72
CA ARG A 8 -3.00 -12.12 5.10
C ARG A 8 -1.76 -13.00 5.16
N PHE A 9 -0.91 -12.74 6.15
CA PHE A 9 0.34 -13.45 6.37
C PHE A 9 0.40 -13.95 7.80
N GLN A 10 0.70 -15.24 7.95
CA GLN A 10 0.81 -15.92 9.25
C GLN A 10 2.12 -16.70 9.33
N GLY A 11 2.66 -16.85 10.54
CA GLY A 11 3.87 -17.65 10.77
C GLY A 11 5.15 -17.01 10.23
N LYS A 12 5.15 -15.68 10.01
CA LYS A 12 6.27 -14.97 9.36
C LYS A 12 7.26 -14.33 10.33
N ASN A 13 6.83 -14.05 11.56
CA ASN A 13 7.62 -13.30 12.54
C ASN A 13 8.33 -12.07 11.94
N ALA A 14 7.59 -11.28 11.15
CA ALA A 14 8.14 -10.19 10.37
C ALA A 14 8.21 -8.90 11.19
N ASP A 15 9.32 -8.18 11.08
CA ASP A 15 9.38 -6.79 11.55
C ASP A 15 8.53 -5.90 10.63
N LEU A 16 7.34 -5.51 11.12
CA LEU A 16 6.36 -4.73 10.35
C LEU A 16 6.83 -3.29 10.07
N ALA A 17 7.67 -2.73 10.94
CA ALA A 17 8.26 -1.40 10.72
C ALA A 17 9.29 -1.47 9.60
N LYS A 18 10.17 -2.48 9.64
CA LYS A 18 11.15 -2.74 8.56
C LYS A 18 10.47 -3.04 7.23
N LEU A 19 9.42 -3.88 7.24
CA LEU A 19 8.61 -4.17 6.06
C LEU A 19 8.01 -2.90 5.47
N SER A 20 7.42 -2.04 6.30
CA SER A 20 6.83 -0.77 5.85
C SER A 20 7.89 0.16 5.24
N HIS A 21 9.08 0.23 5.83
CA HIS A 21 10.20 1.01 5.30
C HIS A 21 10.67 0.48 3.94
N GLN A 22 10.86 -0.83 3.82
CA GLN A 22 11.28 -1.46 2.56
C GLN A 22 10.24 -1.28 1.44
N LEU A 23 8.94 -1.35 1.76
CA LEU A 23 7.88 -1.03 0.81
C LEU A 23 7.99 0.41 0.30
N VAL A 24 8.23 1.36 1.20
CA VAL A 24 8.40 2.77 0.83
C VAL A 24 9.61 2.96 -0.08
N ASP A 25 10.74 2.32 0.24
CA ASP A 25 11.96 2.42 -0.56
C ASP A 25 11.78 1.82 -1.95
N GLN A 26 11.16 0.65 -2.05
CA GLN A 26 10.86 -0.01 -3.32
C GLN A 26 9.96 0.88 -4.19
N LEU A 27 8.85 1.37 -3.64
CA LEU A 27 7.95 2.28 -4.35
C LEU A 27 8.65 3.56 -4.82
N LYS A 28 9.57 4.13 -4.03
CA LYS A 28 10.37 5.28 -4.49
C LYS A 28 11.28 4.90 -5.65
N ALA A 29 11.92 3.73 -5.59
CA ALA A 29 12.77 3.21 -6.67
C ALA A 29 11.97 3.01 -7.97
N ASP A 30 10.71 2.59 -7.86
CA ASP A 30 9.78 2.40 -9.00
C ASP A 30 9.15 3.72 -9.50
N GLY A 31 9.61 4.86 -9.00
CA GLY A 31 9.22 6.19 -9.46
C GLY A 31 7.92 6.72 -8.84
N TYR A 32 7.48 6.16 -7.71
CA TYR A 32 6.35 6.69 -6.97
C TYR A 32 6.80 7.79 -6.00
N LYS A 33 6.02 8.87 -5.96
CA LYS A 33 5.99 9.78 -4.83
C LYS A 33 5.26 9.08 -3.68
N THR A 34 5.88 9.01 -2.51
CA THR A 34 5.30 8.33 -1.35
C THR A 34 5.09 9.25 -0.16
N GLN A 35 4.09 8.95 0.68
CA GLN A 35 3.88 9.51 2.01
C GLN A 35 3.52 8.36 2.96
N THR A 36 3.92 8.48 4.22
CA THR A 36 3.73 7.42 5.22
C THR A 36 3.27 8.02 6.53
N THR A 37 2.41 7.29 7.24
CA THR A 37 1.98 7.65 8.59
C THR A 37 1.75 6.39 9.42
N THR A 38 2.04 6.44 10.71
CA THR A 38 1.79 5.34 11.63
C THR A 38 0.62 5.70 12.52
N ALA A 39 -0.42 4.87 12.48
CA ALA A 39 -1.61 4.99 13.31
C ALA A 39 -1.71 3.80 14.28
N PRO A 40 -2.57 3.85 15.31
CA PRO A 40 -2.73 2.75 16.26
C PRO A 40 -3.05 1.39 15.61
N LEU A 41 -3.73 1.40 14.46
CA LEU A 41 -4.12 0.20 13.73
C LEU A 41 -3.05 -0.35 12.78
N GLY A 42 -1.99 0.42 12.51
CA GLY A 42 -0.94 0.01 11.58
C GLY A 42 -0.28 1.18 10.83
N THR A 43 0.66 0.83 9.96
CA THR A 43 1.35 1.80 9.10
C THR A 43 0.60 1.94 7.78
N ILE A 44 0.37 3.18 7.35
CA ILE A 44 -0.24 3.51 6.07
C ILE A 44 0.78 4.17 5.17
N ILE A 45 0.86 3.69 3.94
CA ILE A 45 1.72 4.17 2.88
C ILE A 45 0.82 4.61 1.73
N GLN A 46 0.95 5.86 1.30
CA GLN A 46 0.39 6.34 0.06
C GLN A 46 1.47 6.45 -1.01
N ALA A 47 1.19 5.99 -2.21
CA ALA A 47 2.08 6.02 -3.36
C ALA A 47 1.35 6.55 -4.59
N GLN A 48 1.82 7.65 -5.14
CA GLN A 48 1.32 8.26 -6.36
C GLN A 48 2.40 8.23 -7.41
N LYS A 49 2.07 7.74 -8.60
CA LYS A 49 3.05 7.68 -9.71
C LYS A 49 3.40 9.09 -10.16
N ALA A 50 4.69 9.39 -10.25
CA ALA A 50 5.20 10.73 -10.58
C ALA A 50 5.79 10.80 -12.00
N GLY A 51 6.06 12.03 -12.48
CA GLY A 51 6.84 12.28 -13.71
C GLY A 51 6.10 12.00 -15.03
N ILE A 52 6.87 11.63 -16.07
CA ILE A 52 6.40 11.37 -17.45
C ILE A 52 5.38 10.21 -17.57
N LEU A 53 5.32 9.34 -16.55
CA LEU A 53 4.34 8.26 -16.47
C LEU A 53 2.92 8.77 -16.12
N ARG A 54 2.78 10.07 -15.80
CA ARG A 54 1.51 10.72 -15.44
C ARG A 54 0.66 11.10 -16.66
N ASP A 55 1.22 11.07 -17.88
CA ASP A 55 0.52 11.50 -19.11
C ASP A 55 -0.63 10.55 -19.53
N PHE A 56 -0.76 9.38 -18.90
CA PHE A 56 -1.78 8.38 -19.23
C PHE A 56 -2.84 8.16 -18.12
N ILE A 57 -2.79 8.91 -17.01
CA ILE A 57 -3.62 8.67 -15.82
C ILE A 57 -4.14 10.00 -15.25
N THR A 58 -5.34 9.99 -14.66
CA THR A 58 -5.83 11.10 -13.83
C THR A 58 -4.83 11.41 -12.71
N ALA A 59 -4.34 12.65 -12.67
CA ALA A 59 -3.25 13.12 -11.80
C ALA A 59 -3.47 12.96 -10.29
N ASP A 60 -4.70 12.64 -9.86
CA ASP A 60 -5.10 12.56 -8.46
C ASP A 60 -5.12 11.13 -7.88
N ARG A 61 -4.80 10.10 -8.67
CA ARG A 61 -4.81 8.70 -8.18
C ARG A 61 -3.61 8.37 -7.31
N CYS A 62 -3.87 7.57 -6.29
CA CYS A 62 -2.89 7.11 -5.31
C CYS A 62 -3.20 5.67 -4.86
N PHE A 63 -2.17 4.84 -4.76
CA PHE A 63 -2.21 3.56 -4.08
C PHE A 63 -2.06 3.77 -2.58
N THR A 64 -2.96 3.22 -1.78
CA THR A 64 -2.85 3.19 -0.32
C THR A 64 -2.61 1.77 0.13
N ILE A 65 -1.52 1.56 0.86
CA ILE A 65 -1.13 0.27 1.45
C ILE A 65 -1.21 0.43 2.96
N MET A 66 -1.93 -0.45 3.63
CA MET A 66 -1.98 -0.54 5.08
C MET A 66 -1.33 -1.83 5.53
N VAL A 67 -0.32 -1.73 6.38
CA VAL A 67 0.33 -2.86 7.07
C VAL A 67 -0.15 -2.87 8.52
N ALA A 68 -0.90 -3.89 8.91
CA ALA A 68 -1.61 -3.95 10.20
C ALA A 68 -1.55 -5.33 10.83
N GLY A 69 -1.47 -5.41 12.16
CA GLY A 69 -1.48 -6.65 12.92
C GLY A 69 -0.22 -6.87 13.74
N GLN A 70 0.12 -8.14 13.99
CA GLN A 70 1.27 -8.56 14.79
C GLN A 70 2.33 -9.22 13.90
N PRO A 71 3.62 -9.21 14.29
CA PRO A 71 4.70 -9.82 13.51
C PRO A 71 4.42 -11.22 12.96
N ASN A 72 3.66 -12.03 13.72
CA ASN A 72 3.34 -13.41 13.34
C ASN A 72 1.95 -13.62 12.70
N ASP A 73 1.07 -12.61 12.74
CA ASP A 73 -0.24 -12.61 12.05
C ASP A 73 -0.58 -11.16 11.69
N PHE A 74 -0.31 -10.79 10.44
CA PHE A 74 -0.54 -9.45 9.93
C PHE A 74 -1.23 -9.48 8.58
N THR A 75 -1.81 -8.35 8.24
CA THR A 75 -2.54 -8.13 7.01
C THR A 75 -1.95 -6.92 6.29
N ILE A 76 -1.78 -7.05 4.98
CA ILE A 76 -1.49 -5.95 4.09
C ILE A 76 -2.73 -5.70 3.23
N ARG A 77 -3.36 -4.54 3.41
CA ARG A 77 -4.49 -4.10 2.59
C ARG A 77 -3.96 -3.14 1.53
N VAL A 78 -4.29 -3.38 0.28
CA VAL A 78 -3.87 -2.54 -0.85
C VAL A 78 -5.11 -1.99 -1.52
N GLY A 79 -5.08 -0.69 -1.78
CA GLY A 79 -6.16 -0.02 -2.47
C GLY A 79 -5.82 1.18 -3.29
N ILE A 80 -6.81 1.66 -4.02
CA ILE A 80 -6.67 2.78 -4.94
C ILE A 80 -7.71 3.83 -4.57
N GLY A 81 -7.21 5.03 -4.28
CA GLY A 81 -8.02 6.17 -3.93
C GLY A 81 -7.39 7.47 -4.44
N LYS A 82 -7.81 8.58 -3.82
CA LYS A 82 -7.22 9.89 -4.06
C LYS A 82 -5.97 10.09 -3.21
N TRP A 83 -5.01 10.84 -3.73
CA TRP A 83 -3.88 11.30 -2.93
C TRP A 83 -4.37 12.24 -1.82
N LEU A 84 -4.11 11.88 -0.57
CA LEU A 84 -4.40 12.73 0.58
C LEU A 84 -3.16 13.57 0.87
N ARG A 85 -3.33 14.88 0.99
CA ARG A 85 -2.24 15.77 1.39
C ARG A 85 -2.11 15.67 2.92
N ASP A 86 -0.91 15.38 3.39
CA ASP A 86 -0.57 15.40 4.82
C ASP A 86 -1.45 14.46 5.66
N ILE A 87 -1.36 13.15 5.38
CA ILE A 87 -2.14 12.13 6.10
C ILE A 87 -1.80 12.16 7.60
N GLY A 88 -2.71 12.75 8.39
CA GLY A 88 -2.69 12.70 9.85
C GLY A 88 -3.44 11.49 10.42
N ILE A 89 -3.22 11.20 11.70
CA ILE A 89 -3.84 10.06 12.41
C ILE A 89 -5.37 10.09 12.33
N ALA A 90 -6.00 11.25 12.51
CA ALA A 90 -7.46 11.39 12.43
C ALA A 90 -8.01 11.06 11.01
N VAL A 91 -7.23 11.39 9.97
CA VAL A 91 -7.60 11.05 8.58
C VAL A 91 -7.49 9.55 8.36
N VAL A 92 -6.50 8.88 8.96
CA VAL A 92 -6.35 7.41 8.90
C VAL A 92 -7.60 6.71 9.44
N GLU A 93 -8.06 7.07 10.64
CA GLU A 93 -9.23 6.44 11.24
C GLU A 93 -10.46 6.59 10.34
N THR A 94 -10.66 7.78 9.74
CA THR A 94 -11.74 7.97 8.77
C THR A 94 -11.54 7.16 7.49
N LEU A 95 -10.34 7.12 6.92
CA LEU A 95 -10.00 6.38 5.70
C LEU A 95 -10.25 4.87 5.85
N LEU A 96 -10.11 4.35 7.07
CA LEU A 96 -10.40 2.96 7.41
C LEU A 96 -11.91 2.68 7.58
N LEU A 97 -12.70 3.70 7.95
CA LEU A 97 -14.15 3.61 8.17
C LEU A 97 -14.95 3.89 6.88
N THR A 98 -14.46 4.77 6.02
CA THR A 98 -15.02 5.04 4.69
C THR A 98 -14.21 4.27 3.65
N GLU A 99 -14.73 3.13 3.18
CA GLU A 99 -14.57 2.64 1.81
C GLU A 99 -13.38 3.27 1.03
N LEU A 100 -12.16 2.76 1.20
CA LEU A 100 -10.91 3.18 0.52
C LEU A 100 -10.95 3.10 -1.04
N PHE A 101 -12.14 2.91 -1.63
CA PHE A 101 -12.39 2.14 -2.84
C PHE A 101 -13.63 2.60 -3.63
N LEU A 102 -13.99 3.88 -3.59
CA LEU A 102 -15.14 4.33 -4.38
C LEU A 102 -14.89 4.14 -5.90
N VAL A 103 -15.94 3.62 -6.53
CA VAL A 103 -16.09 3.03 -7.87
C VAL A 103 -15.37 3.79 -8.98
N VAL A 104 -14.75 3.04 -9.90
CA VAL A 104 -14.05 3.64 -11.04
C VAL A 104 -14.48 3.06 -12.38
N ASP A 105 -14.70 3.97 -13.33
CA ASP A 105 -15.14 3.73 -14.70
C ASP A 105 -14.19 2.81 -15.51
N VAL A 106 -14.76 2.20 -16.56
CA VAL A 106 -14.26 0.99 -17.25
C VAL A 106 -12.89 1.12 -17.97
N PRO A 107 -12.47 2.26 -18.56
CA PRO A 107 -11.16 2.37 -19.23
C PRO A 107 -9.97 2.24 -18.26
N GLU A 108 -10.10 2.74 -17.03
CA GLU A 108 -9.00 2.77 -16.05
C GLU A 108 -8.78 1.47 -15.27
N MET A 109 -9.56 0.42 -15.53
CA MET A 109 -9.41 -0.89 -14.87
C MET A 109 -8.15 -1.65 -15.28
N LEU A 110 -7.65 -1.48 -16.51
CA LEU A 110 -6.51 -2.27 -17.01
C LEU A 110 -5.18 -1.84 -16.37
N TRP A 111 -4.95 -0.53 -16.23
CA TRP A 111 -3.77 -0.01 -15.54
C TRP A 111 -3.83 -0.28 -14.03
N THR A 112 -5.00 -0.08 -13.42
CA THR A 112 -5.31 -0.45 -12.03
C THR A 112 -4.86 -1.89 -11.77
N ARG A 113 -5.27 -2.84 -12.62
CA ARG A 113 -4.87 -4.25 -12.50
C ARG A 113 -3.38 -4.48 -12.71
N HIS A 114 -2.74 -3.77 -13.64
CA HIS A 114 -1.32 -3.96 -13.90
C HIS A 114 -0.45 -3.49 -12.72
N VAL A 115 -0.72 -2.31 -12.18
CA VAL A 115 0.01 -1.79 -11.02
C VAL A 115 -0.34 -2.56 -9.76
N GLU A 116 -1.61 -2.89 -9.54
CA GLU A 116 -2.02 -3.75 -8.43
C GLU A 116 -1.25 -5.07 -8.44
N LYS A 117 -1.13 -5.73 -9.61
CA LYS A 117 -0.34 -6.96 -9.75
C LYS A 117 1.13 -6.76 -9.42
N GLY A 118 1.75 -5.67 -9.89
CA GLY A 118 3.15 -5.34 -9.59
C GLY A 118 3.39 -5.15 -8.10
N VAL A 119 2.60 -4.27 -7.47
CA VAL A 119 2.67 -3.97 -6.04
C VAL A 119 2.43 -5.22 -5.18
N ILE A 120 1.43 -6.04 -5.54
CA ILE A 120 1.16 -7.31 -4.83
C ILE A 120 2.33 -8.28 -5.00
N ALA A 121 2.94 -8.37 -6.18
CA ALA A 121 4.08 -9.24 -6.42
C ALA A 121 5.29 -8.80 -5.56
N GLU A 122 5.59 -7.51 -5.53
CA GLU A 122 6.63 -6.91 -4.69
C GLU A 122 6.38 -7.18 -3.20
N ILE A 123 5.15 -6.96 -2.73
CA ILE A 123 4.76 -7.27 -1.35
C ILE A 123 5.04 -8.73 -1.01
N ASN A 124 4.63 -9.67 -1.87
CA ASN A 124 4.84 -11.09 -1.63
C ASN A 124 6.34 -11.44 -1.64
N GLN A 125 7.14 -10.85 -2.54
CA GLN A 125 8.59 -11.06 -2.58
C GLN A 125 9.27 -10.52 -1.32
N LEU A 126 8.89 -9.32 -0.87
CA LEU A 126 9.40 -8.74 0.37
C LEU A 126 9.05 -9.62 1.58
N VAL A 127 7.78 -10.00 1.74
CA VAL A 127 7.35 -10.85 2.87
C VAL A 127 7.97 -12.26 2.83
N ALA A 128 8.27 -12.79 1.64
CA ALA A 128 8.98 -14.06 1.51
C ALA A 128 10.49 -13.95 1.73
N SER A 129 11.04 -12.74 1.77
CA SER A 129 12.48 -12.54 1.92
C SER A 129 12.95 -12.81 3.35
N PRO A 130 14.05 -13.56 3.54
CA PRO A 130 14.58 -13.88 4.88
C PRO A 130 15.08 -12.64 5.64
N ALA A 131 15.25 -11.51 4.95
CA ALA A 131 15.68 -10.24 5.53
C ALA A 131 14.68 -9.62 6.53
N LEU A 132 13.43 -10.11 6.58
CA LEU A 132 12.40 -9.61 7.50
C LEU A 132 12.29 -10.37 8.82
N ALA A 133 12.92 -11.55 8.93
CA ALA A 133 12.88 -12.35 10.14
C ALA A 133 13.64 -11.61 11.26
N THR A 134 12.96 -11.32 12.37
CA THR A 134 13.64 -10.90 13.60
C THR A 134 14.48 -12.08 14.10
N ALA A 135 15.78 -11.87 14.27
CA ALA A 135 16.67 -12.85 14.89
C ALA A 135 16.10 -13.25 16.26
N HIS A 136 15.94 -14.55 16.48
CA HIS A 136 15.44 -15.16 17.70
C HIS A 136 16.28 -14.82 18.93
#